data_AF-F3M2H8-F1
#
_entry.id   AF-F3M2H8-F1
#
_cell.length_a   1.000
_cell.length_b   1.000
_cell.length_c   1.000
_cell.angle_alpha   90.00
_cell.angle_beta   90.00
_cell.angle_gamma   90.00
#
_symmetry.space_group_name_H-M   'P 1'
#
loop_
_entity.id
_entity.type
_entity.pdbx_description
1 polymer ?
#
loop_
_entity_poly.entity_id
_entity_poly.type
_entity_poly.pdbx_seq_one_letter_code
_entity_poly.pdbx_strand_id
1 'polypeptide(L)'
;MVMKGQKLKQYSKEVKLEAIRLHVEEKWTYRQINEHLGIQDKDRMKRWMRKYREQGEFGLLDQRGRRKEYMDQDRYVQKLKRENEMLKKCLEIWIQEERKNALRSSRKQRFQGK
;
A
#
# COMPACT_ATOMS: atom_id res chain seq x y z
N MET A 1 -21.05 -5.62 25.70
CA MET A 1 -21.63 -4.26 25.57
C MET A 1 -20.68 -3.26 26.21
N VAL A 2 -20.40 -2.12 25.57
CA VAL A 2 -19.57 -1.03 26.16
C VAL A 2 -20.52 -0.08 26.87
N MET A 3 -20.25 0.26 28.13
CA MET A 3 -21.13 1.16 28.89
C MET A 3 -20.93 2.62 28.46
N LYS A 4 -22.02 3.37 28.36
CA LYS A 4 -22.00 4.80 27.99
C LYS A 4 -21.12 5.56 28.99
N GLY A 5 -20.08 6.24 28.49
CA GLY A 5 -19.11 6.99 29.31
C GLY A 5 -17.76 6.31 29.54
N GLN A 6 -17.55 5.07 29.09
CA GLN A 6 -16.24 4.42 29.18
C GLN A 6 -15.21 5.12 28.26
N LYS A 7 -14.19 5.73 28.86
CA LYS A 7 -13.05 6.31 28.14
C LYS A 7 -12.16 5.17 27.62
N LEU A 8 -12.19 4.94 26.30
CA LEU A 8 -11.30 3.97 25.66
C LEU A 8 -9.89 4.55 25.57
N LYS A 9 -8.90 3.82 26.12
CA LYS A 9 -7.48 4.16 25.95
C LYS A 9 -7.14 4.21 24.46
N GLN A 10 -6.60 5.35 24.02
CA GLN A 10 -6.08 5.55 22.68
C GLN A 10 -4.61 5.18 22.66
N TYR A 11 -4.19 4.53 21.58
CA TYR A 11 -2.80 4.17 21.34
C TYR A 11 -2.34 4.89 20.08
N SER A 12 -1.15 5.46 20.12
CA SER A 12 -0.55 6.15 18.99
C SER A 12 -0.26 5.18 17.84
N LYS A 13 0.07 5.73 16.67
CA LYS A 13 0.42 4.91 15.51
C LYS A 13 1.71 4.12 15.80
N GLU A 14 2.69 4.73 16.46
CA GLU A 14 3.97 4.09 16.76
C GLU A 14 3.78 2.83 17.60
N VAL A 15 3.01 2.91 18.69
CA VAL A 15 2.75 1.75 19.58
C VAL A 15 2.07 0.62 18.83
N LYS A 16 1.14 0.93 17.92
CA LYS A 16 0.47 -0.10 17.10
C LYS A 16 1.44 -0.79 16.16
N LEU A 17 2.34 -0.03 15.52
CA LEU A 17 3.32 -0.59 14.59
C LEU A 17 4.36 -1.44 15.32
N GLU A 18 4.86 -0.96 16.46
CA GLU A 18 5.77 -1.70 17.32
C GLU A 18 5.16 -3.03 17.76
N ALA A 19 3.89 -3.02 18.20
CA ALA A 19 3.18 -4.23 18.56
C ALA A 19 3.11 -5.27 17.43
N ILE A 20 2.95 -4.80 16.19
CA ILE A 20 2.94 -5.69 15.01
C ILE A 20 4.34 -6.18 14.68
N ARG A 21 5.36 -5.33 14.75
CA ARG A 21 6.76 -5.70 14.56
C ARG A 21 7.16 -6.83 15.51
N LEU A 22 6.88 -6.68 16.81
CA LEU A 22 7.16 -7.68 17.84
C LEU A 22 6.49 -9.04 17.54
N HIS A 23 5.27 -9.02 16.99
CA HIS A 23 4.58 -10.27 16.64
C HIS A 23 5.12 -10.90 15.35
N VAL A 24 5.37 -10.09 14.31
CA VAL A 24 5.70 -10.57 12.96
C VAL A 24 7.16 -10.98 12.87
N GLU A 25 8.06 -10.14 13.38
CA GLU A 25 9.51 -10.34 13.32
C GLU A 25 10.00 -11.19 14.48
N GLU A 26 9.67 -10.79 15.71
CA GLU A 26 10.22 -11.41 16.92
C GLU A 26 9.36 -12.60 17.42
N LYS A 27 8.21 -12.86 16.77
CA LYS A 27 7.28 -13.97 17.08
C LYS A 27 6.71 -13.95 18.51
N TRP A 28 6.62 -12.77 19.12
CA TRP A 28 6.03 -12.64 20.46
C TRP A 28 4.55 -13.00 20.44
N THR A 29 4.07 -13.60 21.53
CA THR A 29 2.65 -13.85 21.74
C THR A 29 1.90 -12.55 22.04
N TYR A 30 0.59 -12.52 21.75
CA TYR A 30 -0.24 -11.34 22.08
C TYR A 30 -0.22 -11.00 23.57
N ARG A 31 -0.05 -11.98 24.46
CA ARG A 31 0.07 -11.74 25.89
C ARG A 31 1.35 -10.98 26.23
N GLN A 32 2.50 -11.45 25.73
CA GLN A 32 3.78 -10.80 25.97
C GLN A 32 3.79 -9.35 25.45
N ILE A 33 3.23 -9.13 24.27
CA ILE A 33 3.14 -7.79 23.67
C ILE A 33 2.22 -6.88 24.51
N ASN A 34 1.09 -7.40 24.98
CA ASN A 34 0.19 -6.64 25.82
C ASN A 34 0.83 -6.25 27.17
N GLU A 35 1.58 -7.16 27.78
CA GLU A 35 2.33 -6.89 29.01
C GLU A 35 3.42 -5.86 28.78
N HIS A 36 4.20 -6.01 27.70
CA HIS A 36 5.29 -5.12 27.35
C HIS A 36 4.84 -3.69 27.02
N LEU A 37 3.75 -3.54 26.27
CA LEU A 37 3.22 -2.24 25.84
C LEU A 37 2.15 -1.67 26.79
N GLY A 38 1.88 -2.31 27.93
CA GLY A 38 0.87 -1.86 28.89
C GLY A 38 -0.55 -1.80 28.31
N ILE A 39 -0.90 -2.79 27.47
CA ILE A 39 -2.21 -2.94 26.82
C ILE A 39 -3.10 -3.80 27.71
N GLN A 40 -4.08 -3.16 28.36
CA GLN A 40 -5.01 -3.84 29.26
C GLN A 40 -6.03 -4.72 28.53
N ASP A 41 -6.37 -4.39 27.28
CA ASP A 41 -7.37 -5.12 26.51
C ASP A 41 -6.75 -6.30 25.76
N LYS A 42 -7.09 -7.51 26.22
CA LYS A 42 -6.62 -8.79 25.67
C LYS A 42 -6.97 -8.99 24.19
N ASP A 43 -8.08 -8.43 23.72
CA ASP A 43 -8.53 -8.55 22.32
C ASP A 43 -8.05 -7.40 21.44
N ARG A 44 -7.29 -6.44 22.00
CA ARG A 44 -6.75 -5.32 21.24
C ARG A 44 -5.82 -5.80 20.13
N MET A 45 -4.85 -6.65 20.49
CA MET A 45 -3.87 -7.17 19.53
C MET A 45 -4.52 -8.00 18.42
N LYS A 46 -5.52 -8.81 18.74
CA LYS A 46 -6.28 -9.55 17.72
C LYS A 46 -6.91 -8.60 16.69
N ARG A 47 -7.49 -7.48 17.15
CA ARG A 47 -8.10 -6.49 16.25
C ARG A 47 -7.07 -5.75 15.41
N TRP A 48 -5.94 -5.35 15.98
CA TRP A 48 -4.86 -4.71 15.22
C TRP A 48 -4.29 -5.66 14.16
N MET A 49 -4.02 -6.92 14.53
CA MET A 49 -3.53 -7.93 13.60
C MET A 49 -4.51 -8.21 12.47
N ARG A 50 -5.83 -8.29 12.75
CA ARG A 50 -6.83 -8.46 11.71
C ARG A 50 -6.78 -7.33 10.69
N LYS A 51 -6.81 -6.08 11.16
CA LYS A 51 -6.75 -4.90 10.29
C LYS A 51 -5.46 -4.83 9.48
N TYR A 52 -4.34 -5.21 10.10
CA TYR A 52 -3.05 -5.24 9.41
C TYR A 52 -2.98 -6.31 8.32
N ARG A 53 -3.57 -7.48 8.54
CA ARG A 53 -3.66 -8.51 7.48
C ARG A 53 -4.52 -8.06 6.30
N GLU A 54 -5.58 -7.30 6.56
CA GLU A 54 -6.50 -6.83 5.51
C GLU A 54 -5.97 -5.62 4.73
N GLN A 55 -5.31 -4.66 5.41
CA GLN A 55 -5.01 -3.33 4.85
C GLN A 55 -3.56 -2.88 5.12
N GLY A 56 -2.70 -3.74 5.68
CA GLY A 56 -1.36 -3.37 6.12
C GLY A 56 -1.39 -2.27 7.19
N GLU A 57 -0.37 -1.41 7.17
CA GLU A 57 -0.26 -0.29 8.12
C GLU A 57 -1.43 0.69 8.03
N PHE A 58 -2.05 0.85 6.86
CA PHE A 58 -3.20 1.73 6.67
C PHE A 58 -4.40 1.31 7.54
N GLY A 59 -4.54 0.02 7.82
CA GLY A 59 -5.57 -0.51 8.71
C GLY A 59 -5.41 -0.06 10.17
N LEU A 60 -4.20 0.34 10.59
CA LEU A 60 -3.91 0.77 11.97
C LEU A 60 -4.14 2.27 12.21
N LEU A 61 -4.28 3.05 11.13
CA LEU A 61 -4.57 4.47 11.20
C LEU A 61 -5.92 4.70 11.90
N ASP A 62 -5.98 5.76 12.71
CA ASP A 62 -7.26 6.15 13.30
C ASP A 62 -8.11 6.84 12.22
N GLN A 63 -9.24 6.23 11.89
CA GLN A 63 -10.20 6.72 10.92
C GLN A 63 -11.43 7.37 11.58
N ARG A 64 -11.46 7.48 12.92
CA ARG A 64 -12.55 8.15 13.64
C ARG A 64 -12.65 9.62 13.24
N GLY A 65 -13.87 10.10 13.02
CA GLY A 65 -14.13 11.50 12.64
C GLY A 65 -13.76 11.87 11.20
N ARG A 66 -13.07 10.98 10.45
CA ARG A 66 -12.84 11.17 9.03
C ARG A 66 -14.03 10.62 8.26
N ARG A 67 -14.82 11.51 7.65
CA ARG A 67 -15.80 11.11 6.63
C ARG A 67 -14.98 10.52 5.47
N LYS A 68 -15.21 9.26 5.10
CA LYS A 68 -14.65 8.73 3.84
C LYS A 68 -15.23 9.63 2.75
N GLU A 69 -14.38 10.45 2.15
CA GLU A 69 -14.78 11.17 0.94
C GLU A 69 -15.15 10.08 -0.07
N TYR A 70 -16.39 10.10 -0.55
CA TYR A 70 -16.87 9.15 -1.53
C TYR A 70 -16.11 9.46 -2.83
N MET A 71 -14.96 8.82 -3.00
CA MET A 71 -14.33 8.69 -4.29
C MET A 71 -14.95 7.46 -4.93
N ASP A 72 -15.67 7.67 -6.03
CA ASP A 72 -16.12 6.60 -6.92
C ASP A 72 -14.86 5.84 -7.38
N GLN A 73 -14.58 4.73 -6.69
CA GLN A 73 -13.37 3.95 -6.89
C GLN A 73 -13.34 3.40 -8.31
N ASP A 74 -14.49 3.07 -8.89
CA ASP A 74 -14.61 2.59 -10.26
C ASP A 74 -14.23 3.69 -11.24
N ARG A 75 -14.71 4.92 -11.02
CA ARG A 75 -14.32 6.07 -11.86
C ARG A 75 -12.82 6.35 -11.78
N TYR A 76 -12.23 6.29 -10.59
CA TYR A 76 -10.78 6.51 -10.42
C TYR A 76 -9.95 5.40 -11.08
N VAL A 77 -10.36 4.14 -10.88
CA VAL A 77 -9.71 2.98 -11.51
C VAL A 77 -9.83 3.04 -13.03
N GLN A 78 -10.99 3.44 -13.57
CA GLN A 78 -11.18 3.61 -15.01
C GLN A 78 -10.26 4.70 -15.58
N LYS A 79 -10.14 5.84 -14.90
CA LYS A 79 -9.21 6.90 -15.29
C LYS A 79 -7.76 6.39 -15.33
N LEU A 80 -7.30 5.72 -14.26
CA LEU A 80 -5.96 5.16 -14.19
C LEU A 80 -5.70 4.07 -15.24
N LYS A 81 -6.69 3.23 -15.55
CA LYS A 81 -6.58 2.22 -16.61
C LYS A 81 -6.39 2.88 -17.97
N ARG A 82 -7.15 3.94 -18.27
CA ARG A 82 -7.03 4.69 -19.51
C ARG A 82 -5.68 5.40 -19.63
N GLU A 83 -5.20 6.03 -18.55
CA GLU A 83 -3.86 6.63 -18.51
C GLU A 83 -2.77 5.58 -18.76
N ASN A 84 -2.84 4.42 -18.08
CA ASN A 84 -1.91 3.32 -18.30
C ASN A 84 -1.93 2.78 -19.73
N GLU A 85 -3.10 2.65 -20.33
CA GLU A 85 -3.24 2.21 -21.71
C GLU A 85 -2.58 3.19 -22.68
N MET A 86 -2.82 4.49 -22.49
CA MET A 86 -2.19 5.54 -23.30
C MET A 86 -0.67 5.54 -23.14
N LEU A 87 -0.16 5.43 -21.91
CA LEU A 87 1.27 5.37 -21.65
C LEU A 87 1.92 4.14 -22.32
N LYS A 88 1.27 2.97 -22.26
CA LYS A 88 1.74 1.76 -22.94
C LYS A 88 1.80 1.93 -24.47
N LYS A 89 0.78 2.55 -25.08
CA LYS A 89 0.77 2.84 -26.51
C LYS A 89 1.89 3.81 -26.91
N CYS A 90 2.11 4.87 -26.13
CA CYS A 90 3.21 5.80 -26.37
C CYS A 90 4.59 5.11 -26.30
N LEU A 91 4.80 4.25 -25.29
CA LEU A 91 6.02 3.47 -25.17
C LEU A 91 6.23 2.52 -26.36
N GLU A 92 5.16 1.86 -26.82
CA GLU A 92 5.24 0.96 -27.96
C GLU A 92 5.66 1.69 -29.25
N ILE A 93 5.07 2.86 -29.52
CA ILE A 93 5.44 3.70 -30.66
C ILE A 93 6.91 4.11 -30.56
N TRP A 94 7.36 4.55 -29.37
CA TRP A 94 8.73 4.98 -29.16
C TRP A 94 9.73 3.84 -29.41
N ILE A 95 9.47 2.65 -28.85
CA ILE A 95 10.30 1.45 -29.07
C ILE A 95 10.34 1.07 -30.57
N GLN A 96 9.20 1.16 -31.27
CA GLN A 96 9.16 0.88 -32.70
C GLN A 96 9.99 1.87 -33.52
N GLU A 97 9.94 3.16 -33.18
CA GLU A 97 10.72 4.18 -33.87
C GLU A 97 12.22 3.99 -33.63
N GLU A 98 12.62 3.64 -32.41
CA GLU A 98 14.02 3.36 -32.09
C GLU A 98 14.56 2.13 -32.84
N ARG A 99 13.76 1.06 -32.95
CA ARG A 99 14.09 -0.12 -33.79
C ARG A 99 14.25 0.26 -35.26
N LYS A 100 13.36 1.10 -35.80
CA LYS A 100 13.45 1.58 -37.20
C LYS A 100 14.70 2.44 -37.41
N ASN A 101 15.05 3.29 -36.46
CA ASN A 101 16.24 4.14 -36.53
C ASN A 101 17.53 3.33 -36.47
N ALA A 102 17.59 2.30 -35.64
CA ALA A 102 18.70 1.34 -35.64
C ALA A 102 18.87 0.66 -37.01
N LEU A 103 17.78 0.16 -37.60
CA LEU A 103 17.80 -0.45 -38.94
C LEU A 103 18.25 0.53 -40.04
N ARG A 104 17.79 1.79 -39.98
CA ARG A 104 18.19 2.86 -40.91
C ARG A 104 19.68 3.20 -40.78
N SER A 105 20.21 3.25 -39.55
CA SER A 105 21.63 3.48 -39.27
C SER A 105 22.51 2.34 -39.83
N SER A 106 22.13 1.08 -39.61
CA SER A 106 22.86 -0.08 -40.16
C SER A 106 22.85 -0.14 -41.69
N ARG A 107 21.75 0.27 -42.34
CA ARG A 107 21.68 0.36 -43.80
C ARG A 107 22.60 1.44 -44.35
N LYS A 108 22.65 2.62 -43.73
CA LYS A 108 23.56 3.72 -44.14
C LYS A 108 25.03 3.31 -44.07
N GLN A 109 25.45 2.62 -43.01
CA GLN A 109 26.84 2.15 -42.87
C GLN A 109 27.23 1.12 -43.96
N ARG A 110 26.28 0.28 -44.40
CA ARG A 110 26.54 -0.74 -45.42
C ARG A 110 26.66 -0.18 -46.85
N PHE A 111 26.11 1.01 -47.10
CA PHE A 111 26.19 1.70 -48.39
C PHE A 111 27.43 2.60 -48.53
N GLN A 112 28.05 3.03 -47.43
CA GLN A 112 29.26 3.86 -47.46
C GLN A 112 30.58 3.05 -47.51
N GLY A 113 30.52 1.72 -47.42
CA GLY A 113 31.68 0.83 -47.44
C GLY A 113 31.88 0.05 -48.76
N LYS A 114 31.32 0.54 -49.88
CA LYS A 114 31.53 -0.02 -51.23
C LYS A 114 32.18 1.01 -52.13
#